data_AF-M0H012-F1
#
_entry.id   AF-M0H012-F1
#
_cell.length_a   1.000
_cell.length_b   1.000
_cell.length_c   1.000
_cell.angle_alpha   90.00
_cell.angle_beta   90.00
_cell.angle_gamma   90.00
#
_symmetry.space_group_name_H-M   'P 1'
#
loop_
_entity.id
_entity.type
_entity.pdbx_description
1 polymer ?
#
loop_
_entity_poly.entity_id
_entity_poly.type
_entity_poly.pdbx_seq_one_letter_code
_entity_poly.pdbx_strand_id
1 'polypeptide(L)'
;MQDSITLGRVESLLEDLSYPVSRRDAAASLDGVTVLMADGNADLGELVGNCLTAEFADAKDLYYELNNAMPIEALGEPGQSDGDA
;
A
#
# COMPACT_ATOMS: atom_id res chain seq x y z
N MET A 1 13.90 13.07 1.60
CA MET A 1 13.07 13.02 2.82
C MET A 1 12.38 11.67 2.77
N GLN A 2 12.45 10.89 3.85
CA GLN A 2 11.71 9.63 3.94
C GLN A 2 10.31 10.01 4.43
N ASP A 3 9.29 9.88 3.58
CA ASP A 3 7.91 10.15 3.97
C ASP A 3 7.34 8.86 4.57
N SER A 4 7.06 8.89 5.87
CA SER A 4 6.48 7.75 6.59
C SER A 4 4.99 7.97 6.77
N ILE A 5 4.18 7.03 6.31
CA ILE A 5 2.71 7.10 6.37
C ILE A 5 2.13 5.85 7.01
N THR A 6 0.92 5.97 7.58
CA THR A 6 0.17 4.81 8.06
C THR A 6 -0.59 4.15 6.92
N LEU A 7 -0.95 2.87 7.08
CA LEU A 7 -1.72 2.12 6.09
C LEU A 7 -3.01 2.83 5.65
N GLY A 8 -3.71 3.48 6.58
CA GLY A 8 -4.93 4.25 6.28
C GLY A 8 -4.71 5.49 5.41
N ARG A 9 -3.46 5.94 5.22
CA ARG A 9 -3.11 7.06 4.33
C ARG A 9 -2.56 6.59 2.98
N VAL A 10 -2.30 5.29 2.81
CA VAL A 10 -1.84 4.70 1.54
C VAL A 10 -2.88 4.96 0.45
N GLU A 11 -4.15 4.64 0.70
CA GLU A 11 -5.22 4.80 -0.30
C GLU A 11 -5.23 6.22 -0.91
N SER A 12 -5.15 7.25 -0.07
CA SER A 12 -5.12 8.65 -0.54
C SER A 12 -3.88 9.00 -1.38
N LEU A 13 -2.74 8.36 -1.13
CA LEU A 13 -1.53 8.52 -1.95
C LEU A 13 -1.69 7.84 -3.31
N LEU A 14 -2.35 6.68 -3.33
CA LEU A 14 -2.66 6.00 -4.59
C LEU A 14 -3.63 6.83 -5.42
N GLU A 15 -4.60 7.52 -4.80
CA GLU A 15 -5.55 8.41 -5.49
C GLU A 15 -4.88 9.59 -6.22
N ASP A 16 -3.69 10.02 -5.78
CA ASP A 16 -2.96 11.14 -6.40
C ASP A 16 -2.23 10.74 -7.70
N LEU A 17 -2.10 9.44 -7.98
CA LEU A 17 -1.47 8.95 -9.20
C LEU A 17 -2.33 9.24 -10.44
N SER A 18 -1.66 9.38 -11.59
CA SER A 18 -2.34 9.55 -12.89
C SER A 18 -2.67 8.21 -13.51
N TYR A 19 -3.96 7.87 -13.53
CA TYR A 19 -4.45 6.61 -14.09
C TYR A 19 -4.86 6.72 -15.58
N PRO A 20 -4.73 5.62 -16.37
CA PRO A 20 -4.17 4.33 -15.99
C PRO A 20 -2.65 4.40 -15.76
N VAL A 21 -2.16 3.64 -14.78
CA VAL A 21 -0.74 3.64 -14.38
C VAL A 21 -0.17 2.23 -14.41
N SER A 22 1.03 2.08 -14.99
CA SER A 22 1.74 0.80 -14.96
C SER A 22 2.36 0.56 -13.58
N ARG A 23 2.44 -0.70 -13.17
CA ARG A 23 3.08 -1.12 -11.90
C ARG A 23 4.45 -0.50 -11.69
N ARG A 24 5.27 -0.46 -12.74
CA ARG A 24 6.62 0.10 -12.69
C ARG A 24 6.62 1.61 -12.42
N ASP A 25 5.68 2.32 -13.00
CA ASP A 25 5.57 3.78 -12.89
C ASP A 25 5.01 4.19 -11.52
N ALA A 26 3.99 3.45 -11.05
CA ALA A 26 3.46 3.58 -9.70
C ALA A 26 4.52 3.28 -8.64
N ALA A 27 5.26 2.17 -8.79
CA ALA A 27 6.34 1.80 -7.88
C ALA A 27 7.44 2.88 -7.83
N ALA A 28 7.85 3.41 -8.98
CA ALA A 28 8.85 4.48 -9.04
C ALA A 28 8.36 5.80 -8.44
N SER A 29 7.06 6.11 -8.55
CA SER A 29 6.46 7.32 -7.97
C SER A 29 6.32 7.23 -6.45
N LEU A 30 6.20 6.02 -5.91
CA LEU A 30 6.01 5.73 -4.50
C LEU A 30 7.29 5.22 -3.81
N ASP A 31 8.41 5.17 -4.54
CA ASP A 31 9.72 4.79 -4.02
C ASP A 31 10.17 5.75 -2.91
N GLY A 32 10.62 5.20 -1.79
CA GLY A 32 11.04 5.96 -0.62
C GLY A 32 9.90 6.40 0.30
N VAL A 33 8.66 5.96 0.04
CA VAL A 33 7.53 6.13 0.95
C VAL A 33 7.43 4.93 1.86
N THR A 34 7.70 5.12 3.15
CA THR A 34 7.63 4.04 4.15
C THR A 34 6.21 3.89 4.68
N VAL A 35 5.60 2.72 4.50
CA VAL A 35 4.32 2.36 5.10
C VAL A 35 4.54 1.75 6.48
N LEU A 36 3.95 2.36 7.49
CA LEU A 36 3.89 1.86 8.86
C LEU A 36 2.71 0.89 8.98
N MET A 37 3.03 -0.37 9.27
CA MET A 37 2.12 -1.49 9.39
C MET A 37 2.00 -1.93 10.86
N ALA A 38 1.10 -2.86 11.15
CA ALA A 38 0.93 -3.37 12.52
C ALA A 38 2.19 -4.10 13.01
N ASP A 39 2.80 -4.91 12.14
CA ASP A 39 4.06 -5.61 12.39
C ASP A 39 5.16 -5.05 11.48
N GLY A 40 5.69 -3.88 11.84
CA GLY A 40 6.85 -3.29 11.17
C GLY A 40 6.51 -2.25 10.10
N ASN A 41 7.41 -2.12 9.12
CA ASN A 41 7.30 -1.13 8.06
C ASN A 41 7.92 -1.66 6.77
N ALA A 42 7.44 -1.16 5.63
CA ALA A 42 7.92 -1.54 4.30
C ALA A 42 7.87 -0.35 3.35
N ASP A 43 8.68 -0.40 2.29
CA ASP A 43 8.63 0.59 1.23
C ASP A 43 7.42 0.37 0.32
N LEU A 44 6.63 1.41 0.11
CA LEU A 44 5.40 1.35 -0.70
C LEU A 44 5.70 1.04 -2.17
N GLY A 45 6.77 1.62 -2.72
CA GLY A 45 7.22 1.35 -4.08
C GLY A 45 7.59 -0.12 -4.28
N GLU A 46 8.29 -0.71 -3.32
CA GLU A 46 8.64 -2.14 -3.32
C GLU A 46 7.40 -3.03 -3.23
N LEU A 47 6.46 -2.70 -2.34
CA LEU A 47 5.19 -3.43 -2.22
C LEU A 47 4.38 -3.39 -3.53
N VAL A 48 4.28 -2.22 -4.17
CA VAL A 48 3.62 -2.08 -5.48
C VAL A 48 4.38 -2.85 -6.57
N GLY A 49 5.71 -2.85 -6.53
CA GLY A 49 6.56 -3.61 -7.44
C GLY A 49 6.32 -5.12 -7.38
N ASN A 50 5.90 -5.63 -6.22
CA ASN A 50 5.58 -7.04 -5.97
C ASN A 50 4.17 -7.45 -6.42
N CYS A 51 3.29 -6.51 -6.77
CA CYS A 51 1.96 -6.81 -7.30
C CYS A 51 2.07 -7.62 -8.60
N LEU A 52 1.14 -8.57 -8.80
CA LEU A 52 1.11 -9.41 -10.01
C LEU A 52 0.56 -8.64 -11.21
N THR A 53 -0.38 -7.73 -10.96
CA THR A 53 -1.00 -6.87 -11.97
C THR A 53 0.00 -5.90 -12.59
N ALA A 54 0.00 -5.80 -13.92
CA ALA A 54 0.97 -5.00 -14.66
C ALA A 54 0.56 -3.53 -14.84
N GLU A 55 -0.74 -3.26 -14.87
CA GLU A 55 -1.33 -1.93 -15.06
C GLU A 55 -2.63 -1.84 -14.28
N PHE A 56 -2.84 -0.70 -13.62
CA PHE A 56 -3.99 -0.44 -12.77
C PHE A 56 -4.87 0.60 -13.43
N ALA A 57 -6.17 0.32 -13.48
CA ALA A 57 -7.15 1.23 -14.07
C ALA A 57 -7.47 2.42 -13.15
N ASP A 58 -7.43 2.20 -11.83
CA ASP A 58 -7.82 3.17 -10.81
C ASP A 58 -7.10 2.88 -9.48
N ALA A 59 -7.11 3.85 -8.56
CA ALA A 59 -6.49 3.72 -7.23
C ALA A 59 -7.03 2.56 -6.40
N LYS A 60 -8.33 2.26 -6.52
CA LYS A 60 -8.94 1.12 -5.84
C LYS A 60 -8.37 -0.20 -6.32
N ASP A 61 -8.19 -0.35 -7.64
CA ASP A 61 -7.65 -1.57 -8.24
C ASP A 61 -6.23 -1.85 -7.74
N LEU A 62 -5.39 -0.81 -7.73
CA LEU A 62 -4.06 -0.86 -7.15
C LEU A 62 -4.09 -1.18 -5.64
N TYR A 63 -4.97 -0.53 -4.88
CA TYR A 63 -5.09 -0.76 -3.45
C TYR A 63 -5.50 -2.21 -3.14
N TYR A 64 -6.45 -2.78 -3.88
CA TYR A 64 -6.87 -4.17 -3.70
C TYR A 64 -5.72 -5.15 -3.99
N GLU A 65 -4.98 -4.96 -5.08
CA GLU A 65 -3.84 -5.80 -5.41
C GLU A 65 -2.70 -5.66 -4.38
N LEU A 66 -2.44 -4.46 -3.90
CA LEU A 66 -1.47 -4.21 -2.84
C LEU A 66 -1.83 -4.99 -1.57
N ASN A 67 -3.10 -4.97 -1.16
CA ASN A 67 -3.58 -5.73 0.00
C ASN A 67 -3.46 -7.25 -0.20
N ASN A 68 -3.64 -7.75 -1.43
CA ASN A 68 -3.40 -9.16 -1.76
C ASN A 68 -1.91 -9.53 -1.75
N ALA A 69 -1.02 -8.60 -2.09
CA ALA A 69 0.42 -8.80 -2.10
C ALA A 69 1.04 -8.75 -0.70
N MET A 70 0.38 -8.10 0.27
CA MET A 70 0.86 -8.00 1.65
C MET A 70 0.59 -9.29 2.46
N PRO A 71 1.51 -9.69 3.35
CA PRO A 71 1.28 -10.79 4.28
C PRO A 71 0.16 -10.42 5.27
N ILE A 72 -0.67 -11.40 5.65
CA ILE A 72 -1.83 -11.21 6.53
C ILE A 72 -1.42 -10.59 7.88
N GLU A 73 -0.21 -10.87 8.36
CA GLU A 73 0.37 -10.33 9.59
C GLU A 73 0.56 -8.79 9.52
N ALA A 74 0.83 -8.25 8.33
CA ALA A 74 1.04 -6.80 8.13
C ALA A 74 -0.26 -5.98 8.20
N LEU A 75 -1.39 -6.61 7.90
CA LEU A 75 -2.72 -5.99 7.94
C LEU A 75 -3.29 -5.90 9.37
N GLY A 76 -2.61 -6.50 10.35
CA GLY A 76 -3.09 -6.68 11.71
C GLY A 76 -4.02 -7.88 11.84
N GLU A 77 -4.06 -8.51 13.00
CA GLU A 77 -4.98 -9.62 13.25
C GLU A 77 -6.43 -9.16 13.01
N PRO A 78 -7.27 -9.95 12.31
CA PRO A 78 -8.70 -9.67 12.17
C PRO A 78 -9.39 -9.90 13.53
N GLY A 79 -9.23 -8.97 14.48
CA GLY A 79 -9.72 -9.18 15.83
C GLY A 79 -9.21 -8.28 16.95
N GLN A 80 -8.59 -7.12 16.70
CA GLN A 80 -8.26 -6.16 17.76
C GLN A 80 -8.77 -4.74 17.48
N SER A 81 -10.08 -4.63 17.25
CA SER A 81 -10.79 -3.39 17.56
C SER A 81 -11.62 -3.63 18.82
N ASP A 82 -11.33 -2.83 19.85
CA ASP A 82 -12.02 -2.69 21.14
C ASP A 82 -12.17 -3.94 22.02
N GLY A 83 -11.16 -4.14 22.87
CA GLY A 83 -11.49 -4.37 24.27
C GLY A 83 -11.62 -2.99 24.95
N ASP A 84 -12.86 -2.56 25.20
CA ASP A 84 -13.17 -1.63 26.29
C ASP A 84 -14.44 -2.12 27.00
N ALA A 85 -14.51 -1.82 28.29
CA ALA A 85 -15.10 -2.62 29.36
C ALA A 85 -16.63 -2.65 29.49
#